data_AF-A4EA35-F1
#
_entry.id   AF-A4EA35-F1
#
_cell.length_a   1.000
_cell.length_b   1.000
_cell.length_c   1.000
_cell.angle_alpha   90.00
_cell.angle_beta   90.00
_cell.angle_gamma   90.00
#
_symmetry.space_group_name_H-M   'P 1'
#
loop_
_entity.id
_entity.type
_entity.pdbx_description
1 polymer ?
#
loop_
_entity_poly.entity_id
_entity_poly.type
_entity_poly.pdbx_seq_one_letter_code
_entity_poly.pdbx_strand_id
1 'polypeptide(L)'
;MRTPDEHVIGSLTMIYDHHTGDLTRRLDEVQHDYTDEIVSTMHVHLDHHNCLEILALKGRGERVYELADRLLGLRGVKHGELTCAATKQSLGL
;
A
#
# COMPACT_ATOMS: atom_id res chain seq x y z
N MET A 1 -14.26 0.17 -8.83
CA MET A 1 -15.27 0.29 -7.75
C MET A 1 -14.70 -0.43 -6.53
N ARG A 2 -14.73 0.17 -5.34
CA ARG A 2 -14.25 -0.50 -4.11
C ARG A 2 -15.23 -1.61 -3.72
N THR A 3 -14.72 -2.77 -3.32
CA THR A 3 -15.49 -3.95 -2.89
C THR A 3 -15.11 -4.32 -1.44
N PRO A 4 -15.56 -3.53 -0.44
CA PRO A 4 -15.07 -3.64 0.94
C PRO A 4 -15.35 -5.00 1.59
N ASP A 5 -16.45 -5.64 1.22
CA ASP A 5 -16.88 -6.92 1.77
C ASP A 5 -16.18 -8.13 1.12
N GLU A 6 -15.44 -7.95 0.03
CA GLU A 6 -14.75 -9.04 -0.65
C GLU A 6 -13.31 -9.22 -0.15
N HIS A 7 -12.73 -10.39 -0.39
CA HIS A 7 -11.30 -10.58 -0.24
C HIS A 7 -10.60 -10.13 -1.53
N VAL A 8 -9.85 -9.04 -1.45
CA VAL A 8 -9.17 -8.40 -2.57
C VAL A 8 -7.71 -8.85 -2.65
N ILE A 9 -7.20 -8.94 -3.87
CA ILE A 9 -5.78 -9.14 -4.19
C ILE A 9 -5.36 -7.98 -5.09
N GLY A 10 -4.23 -7.36 -4.79
CA GLY A 10 -3.78 -6.20 -5.54
C GLY A 10 -2.39 -5.72 -5.15
N SER A 11 -2.07 -4.51 -5.59
CA SER A 11 -0.84 -3.82 -5.21
C SER A 11 -1.09 -2.35 -4.93
N LEU A 12 -0.36 -1.80 -3.96
CA LEU A 12 -0.24 -0.37 -3.76
C LEU A 12 1.15 0.07 -4.18
N THR A 13 1.23 0.95 -5.17
CA THR A 13 2.49 1.55 -5.63
C THR A 13 2.57 2.98 -5.14
N MET A 14 3.70 3.39 -4.57
CA MET A 14 3.92 4.73 -4.04
C MET A 14 5.28 5.27 -4.44
N ILE A 15 5.35 6.57 -4.71
CA ILE A 15 6.61 7.33 -4.80
C ILE A 15 6.62 8.35 -3.69
N TYR A 16 7.67 8.38 -2.88
CA TYR A 16 7.80 9.31 -1.77
C TYR A 16 9.23 9.79 -1.56
N ASP A 17 9.35 10.89 -0.82
CA ASP A 17 10.64 11.49 -0.47
C ASP A 17 11.09 11.05 0.93
N HIS A 18 12.11 10.19 1.00
CA HIS A 18 12.56 9.60 2.26
C HIS A 18 13.31 10.58 3.17
N HIS A 19 13.65 11.78 2.69
CA HIS A 19 14.19 12.86 3.54
C HIS A 19 13.09 13.73 4.17
N THR A 20 11.81 13.51 3.82
CA THR A 20 10.71 14.33 4.33
C THR A 20 10.35 13.97 5.77
N GLY A 21 10.97 14.66 6.72
CA GLY A 21 10.68 14.52 8.16
C GLY A 21 10.74 13.07 8.61
N ASP A 22 9.70 12.62 9.32
CA ASP A 22 9.57 11.25 9.84
C ASP A 22 8.81 10.30 8.88
N LEU A 23 8.74 10.60 7.58
CA LEU A 23 7.86 9.87 6.66
C LEU A 23 8.12 8.35 6.66
N THR A 24 9.38 7.92 6.55
CA THR A 24 9.72 6.48 6.55
C THR A 24 9.23 5.79 7.80
N ARG A 25 9.46 6.37 8.99
CA ARG A 25 8.96 5.80 10.26
C ARG A 25 7.43 5.70 10.27
N ARG A 26 6.73 6.70 9.75
CA ARG A 26 5.26 6.70 9.70
C ARG A 26 4.70 5.70 8.69
N LEU A 27 5.39 5.51 7.56
CA LEU A 27 5.07 4.45 6.61
C LEU A 27 5.20 3.09 7.30
N ASP A 28 6.34 2.83 7.96
CA ASP A 28 6.59 1.57 8.68
C ASP A 28 5.55 1.32 9.78
N GLU A 29 5.19 2.34 10.57
CA GLU A 29 4.16 2.24 11.61
C GLU A 29 2.80 1.88 11.04
N VAL A 30 2.39 2.52 9.95
CA VAL A 30 1.14 2.16 9.28
C VAL A 30 1.23 0.76 8.72
N GLN A 31 2.31 0.37 8.04
CA GLN A 31 2.45 -0.97 7.48
C GLN A 31 2.42 -2.08 8.55
N HIS A 32 3.03 -1.84 9.72
CA HIS A 32 3.00 -2.77 10.85
C HIS A 32 1.60 -3.00 11.45
N ASP A 33 0.66 -2.07 11.27
CA ASP A 33 -0.74 -2.25 11.70
C ASP A 33 -1.55 -3.20 10.76
N TYR A 34 -1.00 -3.55 9.59
CA TYR A 34 -1.66 -4.31 8.52
C TYR A 34 -0.80 -5.46 7.97
N THR A 35 0.02 -6.08 8.81
CA THR A 35 0.87 -7.22 8.40
C THR A 35 0.07 -8.42 7.87
N ASP A 36 -1.20 -8.54 8.24
CA ASP A 36 -2.09 -9.60 7.73
C ASP A 36 -2.54 -9.33 6.29
N GLU A 37 -2.63 -8.06 5.89
CA GLU A 37 -3.01 -7.64 4.53
C GLU A 37 -1.80 -7.47 3.59
N ILE A 38 -0.62 -7.17 4.12
CA ILE A 38 0.62 -6.98 3.36
C ILE A 38 1.33 -8.32 3.18
N VAL A 39 1.37 -8.80 1.94
CA VAL A 39 2.08 -10.05 1.60
C VAL A 39 3.59 -9.80 1.52
N SER A 40 3.98 -8.69 0.89
CA SER A 40 5.38 -8.30 0.74
C SER A 40 5.49 -6.84 0.33
N THR A 41 6.63 -6.24 0.64
CA THR A 41 7.04 -4.91 0.19
C THR A 41 8.28 -5.00 -0.70
N MET A 42 8.30 -4.20 -1.75
CA MET A 42 9.49 -3.96 -2.57
C MET A 42 9.82 -2.47 -2.53
N HIS A 43 11.04 -2.14 -2.09
CA HIS A 43 11.55 -0.78 -2.01
C HIS A 43 12.68 -0.59 -3.02
N VAL A 44 12.62 0.50 -3.79
CA VAL A 44 13.60 0.86 -4.81
C VAL A 44 14.00 2.32 -4.65
N HIS A 45 15.29 2.58 -4.47
CA HIS A 45 15.82 3.94 -4.52
C HIS A 45 15.88 4.42 -5.97
N LEU A 46 15.10 5.46 -6.31
CA LEU A 46 15.09 6.05 -7.65
C LEU A 46 16.23 7.07 -7.80
N ASP A 47 16.45 7.87 -6.76
CA ASP A 47 17.52 8.85 -6.65
C ASP A 47 17.82 9.15 -5.17
N HIS A 48 18.61 10.20 -4.90
CA HIS A 48 18.99 10.61 -3.55
C HIS A 48 17.80 10.97 -2.64
N HIS A 49 16.65 11.35 -3.19
CA HIS A 49 15.48 11.76 -2.42
C HIS A 49 14.30 10.81 -2.56
N ASN A 50 14.09 10.26 -3.75
CA ASN A 50 12.88 9.54 -4.09
C ASN A 50 13.04 8.03 -3.95
N CYS A 51 12.07 7.40 -3.30
CA CYS A 51 11.90 5.96 -3.27
C CYS A 51 10.61 5.59 -3.99
N LEU A 52 10.64 4.47 -4.73
CA LEU A 52 9.47 3.75 -5.19
C LEU A 52 9.24 2.59 -4.22
N GLU A 53 8.02 2.44 -3.72
CA GLU A 53 7.64 1.31 -2.89
C GLU A 53 6.39 0.64 -3.48
N ILE A 54 6.40 -0.69 -3.54
CA ILE A 54 5.29 -1.49 -4.03
C ILE A 54 4.92 -2.51 -2.96
N LEU A 55 3.69 -2.43 -2.46
CA LEU A 55 3.12 -3.38 -1.51
C LEU A 55 2.25 -4.37 -2.29
N ALA A 56 2.55 -5.67 -2.20
CA ALA A 56 1.62 -6.72 -2.61
C ALA A 56 0.61 -6.95 -1.50
N LEU A 57 -0.69 -6.86 -1.82
CA LEU A 57 -1.77 -6.84 -0.85
C LEU A 57 -2.74 -8.00 -1.06
N LYS A 58 -3.21 -8.59 0.03
CA LYS A 58 -4.28 -9.60 0.04
C LYS A 58 -5.03 -9.57 1.36
N GLY A 59 -6.33 -9.33 1.34
CA GLY A 59 -7.12 -9.32 2.57
C GLY A 59 -8.56 -8.86 2.36
N ARG A 60 -9.28 -8.57 3.44
CA ARG A 60 -10.59 -7.92 3.37
C ARG A 60 -10.46 -6.56 2.69
N GLY A 61 -11.32 -6.29 1.71
CA GLY A 61 -11.30 -5.07 0.91
C GLY A 61 -11.31 -3.83 1.78
N GLU A 62 -12.17 -3.78 2.79
CA GLU A 62 -12.22 -2.68 3.77
C GLU A 62 -10.84 -2.33 4.35
N ARG A 63 -10.11 -3.33 4.85
CA ARG A 63 -8.78 -3.14 5.44
C ARG A 63 -7.72 -2.75 4.40
N VAL A 64 -7.78 -3.33 3.20
CA VAL A 64 -6.88 -2.97 2.09
C VAL A 64 -7.09 -1.51 1.67
N TYR A 65 -8.34 -1.05 1.60
CA TYR A 65 -8.66 0.33 1.26
C TYR A 65 -8.26 1.30 2.35
N GLU A 66 -8.49 0.95 3.62
CA GLU A 66 -8.07 1.75 4.76
C GLU A 66 -6.54 1.91 4.81
N LEU A 67 -5.79 0.82 4.62
CA LEU A 67 -4.33 0.84 4.52
C LEU A 67 -3.87 1.79 3.41
N ALA A 68 -4.44 1.66 2.20
CA ALA A 68 -4.10 2.52 1.08
C ALA A 68 -4.41 3.99 1.38
N ASP A 69 -5.58 4.30 1.93
CA ASP A 69 -5.96 5.67 2.28
C ASP A 69 -5.03 6.26 3.35
N ARG A 70 -4.66 5.48 4.37
CA ARG A 70 -3.71 5.90 5.41
C ARG A 70 -2.34 6.22 4.84
N LEU A 71 -1.79 5.32 4.02
CA LEU A 71 -0.45 5.50 3.42
C LEU A 71 -0.43 6.67 2.44
N LEU A 72 -1.39 6.74 1.51
CA LEU A 72 -1.47 7.80 0.51
C LEU A 72 -1.77 9.18 1.13
N GLY A 73 -2.40 9.21 2.30
CA GLY A 73 -2.64 10.44 3.07
C GLY A 73 -1.42 10.97 3.83
N LEU A 74 -0.31 10.23 3.90
CA LEU A 74 0.90 10.68 4.59
C LEU A 74 1.58 11.81 3.81
N ARG A 75 1.81 12.93 4.50
CA ARG A 75 2.56 14.06 3.96
C ARG A 75 3.96 13.62 3.52
N GLY A 76 4.25 13.75 2.23
CA GLY A 76 5.53 13.40 1.62
C GLY A 76 5.45 12.20 0.67
N VAL A 77 4.32 11.49 0.64
CA VAL A 77 3.94 10.66 -0.50
C VAL A 77 3.58 11.59 -1.67
N LYS A 78 4.30 11.46 -2.78
CA LYS A 78 4.19 12.31 -3.97
C LYS A 78 3.18 11.75 -4.96
N HIS A 79 3.21 10.43 -5.15
CA HIS A 79 2.29 9.68 -5.99
C HIS A 79 1.95 8.37 -5.33
N GLY A 80 0.75 7.88 -5.58
CA GLY A 80 0.48 6.47 -5.37
C GLY A 80 -0.86 6.03 -5.93
N GLU A 81 -0.95 4.74 -6.20
CA GLU A 81 -2.09 4.12 -6.85
C GLU A 81 -2.31 2.73 -6.26
N LEU A 82 -3.54 2.48 -5.82
CA LEU A 82 -4.01 1.16 -5.46
C LEU A 82 -4.63 0.50 -6.69
N THR A 83 -4.06 -0.62 -7.11
CA THR A 83 -4.62 -1.48 -8.15
C THR A 83 -5.19 -2.75 -7.52
N CYS A 84 -6.51 -2.89 -7.55
CA CYS A 84 -7.17 -4.15 -7.22
C CYS A 84 -7.19 -5.03 -8.47
N ALA A 85 -6.40 -6.10 -8.48
CA ALA A 85 -6.28 -6.98 -9.63
C ALA A 85 -7.43 -7.99 -9.70
N ALA A 86 -7.83 -8.53 -8.54
CA ALA A 86 -8.83 -9.58 -8.44
C ALA A 86 -9.46 -9.64 -7.05
N THR A 87 -10.55 -10.38 -6.94
CA THR A 87 -11.06 -10.89 -5.66
C THR A 87 -10.94 -12.40 -5.61
N LYS A 88 -10.93 -12.99 -4.40
CA LYS A 88 -10.96 -14.46 -4.25
C LYS A 88 -12.08 -15.09 -5.07
N GLN A 89 -13.27 -14.51 -5.02
CA GLN A 89 -14.43 -14.95 -5.81
C GLN A 89 -14.16 -14.93 -7.31
N SER A 90 -13.54 -13.86 -7.84
CA SER A 90 -13.21 -13.76 -9.26
C SER A 90 -12.18 -14.79 -9.73
N LEU A 91 -11.38 -15.34 -8.80
CA LEU A 91 -10.37 -16.38 -9.07
C LEU A 91 -10.85 -17.80 -8.72
N GLY A 92 -12.06 -17.96 -8.16
CA GLY A 92 -12.56 -19.24 -7.66
C GLY A 92 -11.81 -19.77 -6.44
N LEU A 93 -11.24 -18.88 -5.62
CA LEU A 93 -10.48 -19.16 -4.39
C LEU A 93 -11.27 -18.86 -3.10
#